data_AF-A0A1Y6M6E1-F1
#
_entry.id   AF-A0A1Y6M6E1-F1
#
_cell.length_a   1.000
_cell.length_b   1.000
_cell.length_c   1.000
_cell.angle_alpha   90.00
_cell.angle_beta   90.00
_cell.angle_gamma   90.00
#
_symmetry.space_group_name_H-M   'P 1'
#
loop_
_entity.id
_entity.type
_entity.pdbx_description
1 polymer ?
#
loop_
_entity_poly.entity_id
_entity_poly.type
_entity_poly.pdbx_seq_one_letter_code
_entity_poly.pdbx_strand_id
1 'polypeptide(L)'
;MALILGISRSTLVRIERGQISPKADIIKKLSLLSDKEISYFYNSEDNFIKRIKEIINDNNLSVDDDILLLLIKKIELDIIGDNL
;
A
#
# COMPACT_ATOMS: atom_id res chain seq x y z
N MET A 1 -3.71 20.80 1.12
CA MET A 1 -4.28 19.43 1.10
C MET A 1 -5.65 19.33 1.79
N ALA A 2 -5.77 19.59 3.11
CA ALA A 2 -7.03 19.41 3.85
C ALA A 2 -8.26 20.13 3.24
N LEU A 3 -8.09 21.40 2.85
CA LEU A 3 -9.14 22.20 2.20
C LEU A 3 -9.62 21.57 0.88
N ILE A 4 -8.69 21.12 0.04
CA ILE A 4 -8.97 20.48 -1.26
C ILE A 4 -9.75 19.19 -1.06
N LEU A 5 -9.40 18.44 -0.01
CA LEU A 5 -10.09 17.20 0.36
C LEU A 5 -11.45 17.46 1.03
N GLY A 6 -11.74 18.69 1.45
CA GLY A 6 -12.98 19.06 2.14
C GLY A 6 -13.04 18.54 3.58
N ILE A 7 -11.88 18.39 4.24
CA ILE A 7 -11.78 17.88 5.62
C ILE A 7 -11.05 18.88 6.51
N SER A 8 -11.23 18.72 7.82
CA SER A 8 -10.49 19.51 8.80
C SER A 8 -9.00 19.15 8.79
N ARG A 9 -8.14 20.10 9.20
CA ARG A 9 -6.69 19.86 9.32
C ARG A 9 -6.38 18.75 10.33
N SER A 10 -7.13 18.66 11.42
CA SER A 10 -6.94 17.60 12.42
C SER A 10 -7.30 16.23 11.85
N THR A 11 -8.36 16.14 11.05
CA THR A 11 -8.72 14.90 10.32
C THR A 11 -7.60 14.46 9.39
N LEU A 12 -7.04 15.38 8.59
CA LEU A 12 -5.93 15.07 7.69
C LEU A 12 -4.72 14.50 8.47
N VAL A 13 -4.30 15.18 9.54
CA VAL A 13 -3.16 14.73 10.36
C VAL A 13 -3.38 13.34 10.95
N ARG A 14 -4.62 13.02 11.37
CA ARG A 14 -4.95 11.68 11.89
C ARG A 14 -4.91 10.61 10.80
N ILE A 15 -5.31 10.94 9.56
CA ILE A 15 -5.20 10.05 8.40
C ILE A 15 -3.71 9.77 8.10
N GLU A 16 -2.90 10.82 7.98
CA GLU A 16 -1.46 10.70 7.68
C GLU A 16 -0.69 9.91 8.73
N ARG A 17 -1.14 9.93 9.99
CA ARG A 17 -0.59 9.13 11.09
C ARG A 17 -1.13 7.69 11.15
N GLY A 18 -1.97 7.28 10.22
CA GLY A 18 -2.62 5.96 10.23
C GLY A 18 -3.60 5.74 11.38
N GLN A 19 -4.01 6.80 12.09
CA GLN A 19 -4.90 6.69 13.24
C GLN A 19 -6.37 6.52 12.84
N ILE A 20 -6.73 6.98 11.65
CA ILE A 20 -8.05 6.77 11.05
C ILE A 20 -7.90 6.41 9.58
N SER A 21 -8.73 5.49 9.10
CA SER A 21 -8.80 5.21 7.68
C SER A 21 -9.60 6.29 6.96
N PRO A 22 -9.10 6.84 5.83
CA PRO A 22 -9.84 7.79 5.01
C PRO A 22 -11.08 7.15 4.39
N LYS A 23 -12.14 7.95 4.24
CA LYS A 23 -13.35 7.52 3.52
C LYS A 23 -13.09 7.41 2.02
N ALA A 24 -13.92 6.63 1.32
CA ALA A 24 -13.77 6.36 -0.11
C ALA A 24 -13.79 7.63 -1.00
N ASP A 25 -14.58 8.64 -0.63
CA ASP A 25 -14.61 9.93 -1.33
C ASP A 25 -13.28 10.69 -1.19
N ILE A 26 -12.63 10.61 -0.02
CA ILE A 26 -11.30 11.18 0.22
C ILE A 26 -10.23 10.41 -0.58
N ILE A 27 -10.29 9.07 -0.61
CA ILE A 27 -9.39 8.25 -1.42
C ILE A 27 -9.53 8.59 -2.91
N LYS A 28 -10.75 8.74 -3.41
CA LYS A 28 -10.99 9.13 -4.81
C LYS A 28 -10.38 10.49 -5.13
N LYS A 29 -10.50 11.48 -4.23
CA LYS A 29 -9.86 12.79 -4.40
C LYS A 29 -8.33 12.69 -4.37
N LEU A 30 -7.78 11.89 -3.45
CA LEU A 30 -6.34 11.68 -3.36
C LEU A 30 -5.79 11.05 -4.65
N SER A 31 -6.44 10.00 -5.15
CA SER A 31 -6.13 9.35 -6.42
C SER A 31 -6.01 10.34 -7.58
N LEU A 32 -6.99 11.24 -7.74
CA LEU A 32 -6.97 12.28 -8.77
C LEU A 32 -5.86 13.31 -8.56
N LEU A 33 -5.58 13.70 -7.31
CA LEU A 33 -4.56 14.71 -6.99
C LEU A 33 -3.13 14.19 -7.11
N SER A 34 -2.91 12.91 -6.85
CA SER A 34 -1.59 12.28 -6.87
C SER A 34 -1.27 11.56 -8.17
N ASP A 35 -2.21 11.51 -9.12
CA ASP A 35 -2.12 10.69 -10.34
C ASP A 35 -1.80 9.22 -10.01
N LYS A 36 -2.55 8.67 -9.06
CA LYS A 36 -2.43 7.27 -8.61
C LYS A 36 -3.78 6.59 -8.75
N GLU A 37 -3.77 5.31 -9.09
CA GLU A 37 -4.99 4.52 -9.04
C GLU A 37 -5.52 4.39 -7.61
N ILE A 38 -6.83 4.16 -7.45
CA ILE A 38 -7.47 3.97 -6.15
C ILE A 38 -6.86 2.78 -5.40
N SER A 39 -6.50 1.71 -6.13
CA SER A 39 -5.84 0.49 -5.63
C SER A 39 -4.56 0.80 -4.84
N TYR A 40 -3.81 1.82 -5.24
CA TYR A 40 -2.58 2.27 -4.56
C TYR A 40 -2.79 2.55 -3.07
N PHE A 41 -3.93 3.12 -2.68
CA PHE A 41 -4.22 3.47 -1.29
C PHE A 41 -4.68 2.29 -0.43
N TYR A 42 -4.94 1.14 -1.06
CA TYR A 42 -5.33 -0.11 -0.39
C TYR A 42 -4.25 -1.18 -0.43
N ASN A 43 -3.26 -1.04 -1.31
CA ASN A 43 -2.08 -1.89 -1.34
C ASN A 43 -1.18 -1.53 -0.15
N SER A 44 -1.37 -2.20 0.97
CA SER A 44 -0.31 -2.28 1.98
C SER A 44 0.71 -3.31 1.49
N GLU A 45 1.72 -2.83 0.75
CA GLU A 45 2.96 -3.60 0.48
C GLU A 45 3.43 -4.31 1.76
N ASP A 46 3.30 -3.63 2.91
CA ASP A 46 3.58 -4.13 4.25
C ASP A 46 2.83 -5.40 4.65
N ASN A 47 1.56 -5.61 4.26
CA ASN A 47 0.83 -6.82 4.65
C ASN A 47 1.29 -8.04 3.86
N PHE A 48 1.59 -7.89 2.58
CA PHE A 48 2.12 -8.98 1.77
C PHE A 48 3.55 -9.34 2.19
N ILE A 49 4.41 -8.33 2.36
CA ILE A 49 5.78 -8.53 2.85
C ILE A 49 5.75 -9.19 4.23
N LYS A 50 4.90 -8.72 5.15
CA LYS A 50 4.76 -9.30 6.48
C LYS A 50 4.30 -10.75 6.42
N ARG A 51 3.28 -11.06 5.61
CA ARG A 51 2.78 -12.43 5.46
C ARG A 51 3.82 -13.36 4.84
N ILE A 52 4.61 -12.87 3.89
CA ILE A 52 5.71 -13.65 3.30
C ILE A 52 6.81 -13.89 4.34
N LYS A 53 7.16 -12.88 5.14
CA LYS A 53 8.11 -13.02 6.26
C LYS A 53 7.62 -14.02 7.31
N GLU A 54 6.33 -14.00 7.63
CA GLU A 54 5.70 -14.99 8.52
C GLU A 54 5.83 -16.41 7.95
N ILE A 55 5.50 -16.62 6.67
CA ILE A 55 5.65 -17.93 6.01
C ILE A 55 7.11 -18.40 5.99
N ILE A 56 8.07 -17.52 5.69
CA ILE A 56 9.51 -17.83 5.69
C ILE A 56 9.94 -18.33 7.07
N ASN A 57 9.53 -17.61 8.12
CA ASN A 57 9.83 -17.95 9.51
C ASN A 57 9.17 -19.27 9.93
N ASP A 58 7.89 -19.46 9.59
CA ASP A 58 7.13 -20.69 9.90
C ASP A 58 7.74 -21.94 9.22
N ASN A 59 8.43 -21.76 8.10
CA ASN A 59 9.07 -22.84 7.35
C ASN A 59 10.59 -22.93 7.59
N ASN A 60 11.15 -22.18 8.55
CA ASN A 60 12.60 -22.11 8.83
C ASN A 60 13.44 -21.83 7.57
N LEU A 61 12.92 -21.05 6.64
CA LEU A 61 13.64 -20.64 5.44
C LEU A 61 14.54 -19.46 5.80
N SER A 62 15.82 -19.51 5.40
CA SER A 62 16.70 -18.35 5.45
C SER A 62 16.75 -17.74 4.05
N VAL A 63 16.18 -16.56 3.90
CA VAL A 63 16.16 -15.82 2.64
C VAL A 63 16.81 -14.48 2.89
N ASP A 64 17.74 -14.11 2.00
CA ASP A 64 18.35 -12.78 1.99
C ASP A 64 17.26 -11.73 1.68
N ASP A 65 17.21 -10.66 2.48
CA ASP A 65 16.18 -9.62 2.36
C ASP A 65 16.19 -8.94 0.98
N ASP A 66 17.35 -8.81 0.32
CA ASP A 66 17.46 -8.22 -1.01
C ASP A 66 16.89 -9.16 -2.09
N ILE A 67 17.10 -10.47 -1.93
CA ILE A 67 16.50 -11.50 -2.81
C ILE A 67 14.99 -11.54 -2.63
N LEU A 68 14.51 -11.43 -1.40
CA LEU A 68 13.08 -11.40 -1.10
C LEU A 68 12.40 -10.20 -1.76
N LEU A 69 13.01 -9.02 -1.65
CA LEU A 69 12.50 -7.79 -2.26
C LEU A 69 12.46 -7.87 -3.79
N LEU A 70 13.48 -8.50 -4.40
CA LEU A 70 13.52 -8.73 -5.85
C LEU A 70 12.42 -9.68 -6.32
N LEU A 71 12.15 -10.76 -5.57
CA LEU A 71 11.10 -11.73 -5.90
C LEU A 71 9.70 -11.11 -5.79
N ILE A 72 9.45 -10.33 -4.74
CA ILE A 72 8.17 -9.64 -4.54
C ILE A 72 7.90 -8.66 -5.70
N LYS A 73 8.89 -7.83 -6.05
CA LYS A 73 8.76 -6.90 -7.18
C LYS A 73 8.50 -7.60 -8.50
N LYS A 74 9.12 -8.77 -8.72
CA LYS A 74 8.91 -9.55 -9.94
C LYS A 74 7.49 -10.14 -10.00
N ILE A 75 7.00 -10.69 -8.90
CA ILE A 75 5.62 -11.20 -8.80
C ILE A 75 4.60 -10.09 -9.04
N GLU A 76 4.82 -8.89 -8.48
CA GLU A 76 3.94 -7.74 -8.70
C GLU A 76 3.91 -7.29 -10.16
N LEU A 77 5.07 -7.28 -10.84
CA LEU A 77 5.15 -6.95 -12.27
C LEU A 77 4.48 -8.01 -13.16
N ASP A 78 4.63 -9.29 -12.84
CA ASP A 78 4.03 -10.39 -13.59
C ASP A 78 2.49 -10.43 -13.43
N ILE A 79 1.95 -10.12 -12.24
CA ILE A 79 0.49 -10.00 -12.01
C ILE A 79 -0.13 -8.83 -12.83
N ILE A 80 0.63 -7.76 -13.08
CA ILE A 80 0.18 -6.63 -13.90
C ILE A 80 0.23 -6.98 -15.40
N GLY A 81 1.19 -7.82 -15.82
CA GLY A 81 1.35 -8.25 -17.22
C GLY A 81 0.27 -9.20 -17.72
N ASP A 82 -0.28 -10.07 -16.87
CA ASP A 82 -1.28 -11.07 -17.24
C ASP A 82 -2.72 -10.51 -17.38
N ASN A 83 -2.93 -9.20 -17.12
CA ASN A 83 -4.25 -8.54 -17.22
C ASN A 83 -4.37 -7.56 -18.41
N LEU A 84 -3.50 -7.65 -19.42
CA LEU A 84 -3.53 -6.91 -20.69
C LEU A 84 -3.69 -7.86 -21.88
#